data_AF-C9LNV3-F1
#
_entry.id   AF-C9LNV3-F1
#
_cell.length_a   1.000
_cell.length_b   1.000
_cell.length_c   1.000
_cell.angle_alpha   90.00
_cell.angle_beta   90.00
_cell.angle_gamma   90.00
#
_symmetry.space_group_name_H-M   'P 1'
#
loop_
_entity.id
_entity.type
_entity.pdbx_description
1 polymer ?
#
loop_
_entity_poly.entity_id
_entity_poly.type
_entity_poly.pdbx_seq_one_letter_code
_entity_poly.pdbx_strand_id
1 'polypeptide(L)'
;MQMRMCYSIKKLIYLRMKRRNKMGMMKEFRDFAVRGNVVDMAVGVVIGGAFGKIISSLVENIIMPPIGMIMGGVDFSNRFINLGKTPVATLAEAKEMNVPVIAYGQFLNTIIDFLIIAFVIFLVVRQMNRAFPKEEAAPARTCQFCKEPIADDATRCPHCTAVLDETK
;
A
#
# COMPACT_ATOMS: atom_id res chain seq x y z
N MET A 1 -16.31 -7.78 -70.86
CA MET A 1 -16.60 -8.03 -69.43
C MET A 1 -15.36 -8.55 -68.68
N GLN A 2 -14.20 -7.91 -68.81
CA GLN A 2 -12.92 -8.34 -68.18
C GLN A 2 -12.18 -7.21 -67.43
N MET A 3 -12.48 -5.93 -67.72
CA MET A 3 -11.76 -4.79 -67.10
C MET A 3 -12.27 -4.37 -65.70
N ARG A 4 -13.53 -4.63 -65.35
CA ARG A 4 -14.09 -4.21 -64.05
C ARG A 4 -13.64 -5.09 -62.88
N MET A 5 -13.16 -6.30 -63.14
CA MET A 5 -12.77 -7.24 -62.08
C MET A 5 -11.34 -6.98 -61.55
N CYS A 6 -10.47 -6.38 -62.36
CA CYS A 6 -9.06 -6.12 -61.99
C CYS A 6 -8.90 -4.91 -61.04
N TYR A 7 -9.80 -3.92 -61.12
CA TYR A 7 -9.73 -2.71 -60.29
C TYR A 7 -10.20 -2.95 -58.84
N SER A 8 -11.15 -3.86 -58.65
CA SER A 8 -11.68 -4.20 -57.31
C SER A 8 -10.63 -4.92 -56.47
N ILE A 9 -9.85 -5.83 -57.08
CA ILE A 9 -8.83 -6.63 -56.40
C ILE A 9 -7.65 -5.74 -55.95
N LYS A 10 -7.18 -4.78 -56.77
CA LYS A 10 -6.13 -3.83 -56.37
C LYS A 10 -6.55 -2.93 -55.20
N LYS A 11 -7.82 -2.48 -55.16
CA LYS A 11 -8.35 -1.65 -54.06
C LYS A 11 -8.51 -2.44 -52.75
N LEU A 12 -8.90 -3.71 -52.85
CA LEU A 12 -8.98 -4.64 -51.71
C LEU A 12 -7.60 -5.00 -51.12
N ILE A 13 -6.57 -5.12 -51.96
CA ILE A 13 -5.20 -5.39 -51.51
C ILE A 13 -4.57 -4.15 -50.86
N TYR A 14 -4.79 -2.95 -51.41
CA TYR A 14 -4.25 -1.70 -50.85
C TYR A 14 -4.82 -1.36 -49.46
N LEU A 15 -6.12 -1.61 -49.23
CA LEU A 15 -6.76 -1.35 -47.93
C LEU A 15 -6.36 -2.35 -46.83
N ARG A 16 -5.80 -3.51 -47.18
CA ARG A 16 -5.44 -4.56 -46.22
C ARG A 16 -4.01 -4.48 -45.69
N MET A 17 -3.10 -3.71 -46.33
CA MET A 17 -1.68 -3.64 -45.94
C MET A 17 -1.32 -2.54 -44.91
N LYS A 18 -2.17 -1.55 -44.66
CA LYS A 18 -1.84 -0.40 -43.78
C LYS A 18 -2.47 -0.49 -42.39
N ARG A 19 -2.28 -1.61 -41.67
CA ARG A 19 -2.59 -1.68 -40.23
C ARG A 19 -1.67 -2.62 -39.47
N ARG A 20 -0.36 -2.50 -39.72
CA ARG A 20 0.67 -3.07 -38.83
C ARG A 20 0.84 -2.12 -37.65
N ASN A 21 -0.17 -2.08 -36.78
CA ASN A 21 -0.03 -1.39 -35.50
C ASN A 21 0.95 -2.24 -34.69
N LYS A 22 2.13 -1.71 -34.39
CA LYS A 22 3.04 -2.30 -33.40
C LYS A 22 2.25 -2.35 -32.09
N MET A 23 1.59 -3.46 -31.81
CA MET A 23 1.22 -3.83 -30.45
C MET A 23 2.53 -4.21 -29.77
N GLY A 24 3.30 -3.19 -29.41
CA GLY A 24 4.56 -3.38 -28.69
C GLY A 24 4.25 -3.73 -27.24
N MET A 25 5.18 -4.42 -26.59
CA MET A 25 5.23 -4.71 -25.14
C MET A 25 4.73 -3.55 -24.25
N MET A 26 4.88 -2.30 -24.67
CA MET A 26 4.36 -1.12 -23.97
C MET A 26 2.82 -1.06 -23.90
N LYS A 27 2.11 -1.55 -24.93
CA LYS A 27 0.66 -1.65 -24.93
C LYS A 27 0.18 -2.80 -24.04
N GLU A 28 0.87 -3.94 -24.07
CA GLU A 28 0.60 -5.07 -23.18
C GLU A 28 0.90 -4.73 -21.71
N PHE A 29 1.99 -3.98 -21.46
CA PHE A 29 2.33 -3.45 -20.15
C PHE A 29 1.30 -2.42 -19.67
N ARG A 30 0.83 -1.54 -20.56
CA ARG A 30 -0.28 -0.63 -20.25
C ARG A 30 -1.56 -1.41 -19.91
N ASP A 31 -1.92 -2.41 -20.70
CA ASP A 31 -3.10 -3.24 -20.48
C ASP A 31 -2.99 -4.10 -19.19
N PHE A 32 -1.77 -4.46 -18.78
CA PHE A 32 -1.49 -5.08 -17.48
C PHE A 32 -1.56 -4.08 -16.32
N ALA A 33 -0.95 -2.91 -16.47
CA ALA A 33 -0.90 -1.87 -15.45
C ALA A 33 -2.27 -1.24 -15.18
N VAL A 34 -3.15 -1.16 -16.18
CA VAL A 34 -4.51 -0.59 -16.04
C VAL A 34 -5.50 -1.60 -15.41
N ARG A 35 -5.06 -2.80 -15.04
CA ARG A 35 -5.86 -3.68 -14.18
C ARG A 35 -6.03 -2.99 -12.82
N GLY A 36 -7.22 -2.43 -12.57
CA GLY A 36 -7.49 -1.53 -11.43
C GLY A 36 -6.96 -2.03 -10.07
N ASN A 37 -7.07 -3.33 -9.80
CA ASN A 37 -6.56 -3.95 -8.57
C ASN A 37 -5.04 -3.76 -8.35
N VAL A 38 -4.22 -3.69 -9.42
CA VAL A 38 -2.77 -3.51 -9.31
C VAL A 38 -2.43 -2.04 -9.04
N VAL A 39 -3.16 -1.11 -9.66
CA VAL A 39 -2.95 0.34 -9.45
C VAL A 39 -3.28 0.73 -8.02
N ASP A 40 -4.45 0.30 -7.51
CA ASP A 40 -4.89 0.65 -6.16
C ASP A 40 -3.95 0.07 -5.10
N MET A 41 -3.49 -1.17 -5.30
CA MET A 41 -2.47 -1.76 -4.43
C MET A 41 -1.13 -1.01 -4.51
N ALA A 42 -0.67 -0.64 -5.72
CA ALA A 42 0.59 0.09 -5.90
C ALA A 42 0.54 1.47 -5.23
N VAL A 43 -0.56 2.21 -5.40
CA VAL A 43 -0.79 3.49 -4.74
C VAL A 43 -0.80 3.31 -3.22
N GLY A 44 -1.47 2.29 -2.70
CA GLY A 44 -1.49 1.97 -1.27
C GLY A 44 -0.09 1.69 -0.69
N VAL A 45 0.76 0.94 -1.39
CA VAL A 45 2.13 0.64 -0.95
C VAL A 45 3.02 1.89 -0.98
N VAL A 46 2.94 2.71 -2.04
CA VAL A 46 3.74 3.93 -2.16
C VAL A 46 3.36 4.95 -1.08
N ILE A 47 2.06 5.17 -0.89
CA ILE A 47 1.55 6.08 0.16
C ILE A 47 1.90 5.53 1.54
N GLY A 48 1.73 4.21 1.77
CA GLY A 48 2.08 3.57 3.05
C GLY A 48 3.56 3.73 3.40
N GLY A 49 4.46 3.53 2.43
CA GLY A 49 5.90 3.71 2.62
C GLY A 49 6.30 5.17 2.89
N ALA A 50 5.67 6.13 2.20
CA ALA A 50 5.91 7.55 2.42
C ALA A 50 5.37 8.01 3.79
N PHE A 51 4.17 7.58 4.15
CA PHE A 51 3.54 7.91 5.43
C PHE A 51 4.30 7.32 6.62
N GLY A 52 4.84 6.10 6.48
CA GLY A 52 5.72 5.51 7.49
C GLY A 52 6.93 6.39 7.81
N LYS A 53 7.58 6.97 6.78
CA LYS A 53 8.72 7.90 6.98
C LYS A 53 8.31 9.18 7.71
N ILE A 54 7.11 9.70 7.44
CA ILE A 54 6.60 10.89 8.15
C ILE A 54 6.42 10.57 9.63
N ILE A 55 5.87 9.41 9.96
CA ILE A 55 5.69 8.97 11.35
C ILE A 55 7.04 8.73 12.02
N SER A 56 7.97 8.03 11.37
CA SER A 56 9.33 7.82 11.91
C SER A 56 10.02 9.14 12.21
N SER A 57 9.98 10.10 11.27
CA SER A 57 10.56 11.43 11.48
C SER A 57 9.91 12.20 12.63
N LEU A 58 8.58 12.10 12.78
CA LEU A 58 7.86 12.69 13.92
C LEU A 58 8.33 12.09 15.25
N VAL A 59 8.45 10.76 15.31
CA VAL A 59 8.88 10.06 16.51
C VAL A 59 10.32 10.42 16.86
N GLU A 60 11.24 10.28 15.90
CA GLU A 60 12.67 10.51 16.09
C GLU A 60 12.99 11.98 16.42
N ASN A 61 12.37 12.94 15.74
CA ASN A 61 12.76 14.35 15.86
C ASN A 61 11.92 15.14 16.87
N ILE A 62 10.69 14.72 17.19
CA ILE A 62 9.78 15.50 18.06
C ILE A 62 9.48 14.76 19.36
N ILE A 63 9.27 13.45 19.31
CA ILE A 63 8.85 12.68 20.50
C ILE A 63 10.06 12.21 21.32
N MET A 64 11.13 11.76 20.67
CA MET A 64 12.31 11.25 21.38
C MET A 64 13.05 12.32 22.21
N PRO A 65 13.26 13.58 21.76
CA PRO A 65 14.03 14.53 22.57
C PRO A 65 13.40 14.86 23.93
N PRO A 66 12.07 15.11 24.03
CA PRO A 66 11.40 15.28 25.33
C PRO A 66 11.41 14.00 26.18
N ILE A 67 11.18 12.83 25.58
CA ILE A 67 11.21 11.56 26.32
C ILE A 67 12.61 11.26 26.83
N GLY A 68 13.64 11.49 26.01
CA GLY A 68 15.04 11.36 26.38
C GLY A 68 15.43 12.29 27.51
N MET A 69 14.91 13.53 27.52
CA MET A 69 15.14 14.47 28.63
C MET A 69 14.47 14.02 29.93
N ILE A 70 13.24 13.49 29.86
CA ILE A 70 12.48 13.04 31.04
C ILE A 70 13.01 11.71 31.61
N MET A 71 13.40 10.77 30.75
CA MET A 71 13.93 9.47 31.19
C MET A 71 15.45 9.50 31.46
N GLY A 72 16.11 10.67 31.40
CA GLY A 72 17.51 10.83 31.81
C GLY A 72 18.56 10.36 30.79
N GLY A 73 18.28 10.50 29.49
CA GLY A 73 19.21 10.16 28.42
C GLY A 73 19.21 8.67 28.08
N VAL A 74 18.02 8.08 27.90
CA VAL A 74 17.85 6.66 27.56
C VAL A 74 18.28 6.42 26.12
N ASP A 75 19.58 6.38 25.91
CA ASP A 75 20.21 5.97 24.66
C ASP A 75 20.90 4.64 24.92
N PHE A 76 20.16 3.54 24.74
CA PHE A 76 20.75 2.20 24.78
C PHE A 76 21.69 1.96 23.59
N SER A 77 21.73 2.88 22.62
CA SER A 77 22.61 2.90 21.46
C SER A 77 24.02 2.43 21.80
N ASN A 78 24.68 2.91 22.86
CA ASN A 78 26.06 2.53 23.17
C ASN A 78 26.23 1.23 23.97
N ARG A 79 25.19 0.42 24.14
CA ARG A 79 25.26 -0.88 24.82
C ARG A 79 25.50 -2.00 23.81
N PHE A 80 26.74 -2.48 23.77
CA PHE A 80 27.16 -3.56 22.88
C PHE A 80 28.08 -4.55 23.60
N ILE A 81 28.02 -5.81 23.19
CA ILE A 81 28.99 -6.84 23.60
C ILE A 81 30.02 -6.92 22.48
N ASN A 82 31.26 -6.61 22.81
CA ASN A 82 32.36 -6.75 21.89
C ASN A 82 32.83 -8.21 21.84
N LEU A 83 32.84 -8.80 20.65
CA LEU A 83 33.32 -10.17 20.42
C LEU A 83 34.77 -10.20 19.89
N GLY A 84 35.36 -9.03 19.64
CA GLY A 84 36.74 -8.88 19.18
C GLY A 84 37.77 -8.82 20.32
N LYS A 85 39.05 -8.98 19.95
CA LYS A 85 40.19 -8.89 20.88
C LYS A 85 40.59 -7.44 21.23
N THR A 86 40.09 -6.47 20.49
CA THR A 86 40.39 -5.04 20.69
C THR A 86 39.30 -4.41 21.55
N PRO A 87 39.61 -3.83 22.72
CA PRO A 87 38.61 -3.08 23.48
C PRO A 87 38.19 -1.84 22.68
N VAL A 88 36.90 -1.68 22.45
CA VAL A 88 36.34 -0.53 21.74
C VAL A 88 35.39 0.19 22.68
N ALA A 89 35.49 1.52 22.77
CA ALA A 89 34.73 2.32 23.72
C ALA A 89 33.35 2.72 23.18
N THR A 90 33.19 2.78 21.85
CA THR A 90 31.95 3.20 21.20
C THR A 90 31.54 2.29 20.04
N LEU A 91 30.24 2.22 19.75
CA LEU A 91 29.73 1.49 18.58
C LEU A 91 30.20 2.06 17.25
N ALA A 92 30.48 3.37 17.19
CA ALA A 92 30.98 4.03 15.99
C ALA A 92 32.37 3.52 15.61
N GLU A 93 33.29 3.49 16.59
CA GLU A 93 34.65 2.96 16.42
C GLU A 93 34.63 1.45 16.09
N ALA A 94 33.69 0.70 16.66
CA ALA A 94 33.57 -0.74 16.38
C ALA A 94 33.13 -1.02 14.94
N LYS A 95 32.22 -0.18 14.40
CA LYS A 95 31.78 -0.25 13.00
C LYS A 95 32.89 0.18 12.04
N GLU A 96 33.66 1.23 12.39
CA GLU A 96 34.79 1.70 11.57
C GLU A 96 35.93 0.67 11.50
N MET A 97 36.24 0.02 12.63
CA MET A 97 37.27 -1.02 12.70
C MET A 97 36.81 -2.41 12.24
N ASN A 98 35.58 -2.55 11.74
CA ASN A 98 34.96 -3.83 11.35
C ASN A 98 35.07 -4.92 12.42
N VAL A 99 35.02 -4.53 13.70
CA VAL A 99 35.06 -5.48 14.81
C VAL A 99 33.66 -6.08 14.97
N PRO A 100 33.51 -7.41 15.00
CA PRO A 100 32.20 -8.02 15.24
C PRO A 100 31.70 -7.67 16.64
N VAL A 101 30.61 -6.93 16.71
CA VAL A 101 29.97 -6.51 17.96
C VAL A 101 28.49 -6.88 17.94
N ILE A 102 27.97 -7.37 19.08
CA ILE A 102 26.54 -7.57 19.28
C ILE A 102 25.98 -6.29 19.90
N ALA A 103 25.37 -5.45 19.07
CA ALA A 103 24.74 -4.19 19.46
C ALA A 103 23.30 -4.41 19.99
N TYR A 104 23.15 -5.13 21.09
CA TYR A 104 21.83 -5.40 21.69
C TYR A 104 21.09 -4.13 22.11
N GLY A 105 21.82 -3.08 22.45
CA GLY A 105 21.26 -1.78 22.77
C GLY A 105 20.57 -1.09 21.58
N GLN A 106 21.15 -1.19 20.39
CA GLN A 106 20.52 -0.67 19.17
C GLN A 106 19.25 -1.46 18.82
N PHE A 107 19.25 -2.78 19.04
CA PHE A 107 18.05 -3.60 18.86
C PHE A 107 16.92 -3.21 19.83
N LEU A 108 17.25 -2.99 21.10
CA LEU A 108 16.26 -2.58 22.10
C LEU A 108 15.68 -1.19 21.79
N ASN A 109 16.50 -0.25 21.30
CA ASN A 109 16.02 1.03 20.78
C ASN A 109 15.04 0.84 19.62
N THR A 110 15.35 -0.02 18.63
CA THR A 110 14.41 -0.26 17.51
C THR A 110 13.07 -0.87 17.96
N ILE A 111 13.05 -1.67 19.03
CA ILE A 111 11.79 -2.18 19.61
C ILE A 111 11.00 -1.04 20.25
N ILE A 112 11.65 -0.18 21.02
CA ILE A 112 11.00 0.98 21.64
C ILE A 112 10.42 1.90 20.57
N ASP A 113 11.19 2.22 19.53
CA ASP A 113 10.74 3.05 18.41
C ASP A 113 9.53 2.45 17.70
N PHE A 114 9.54 1.13 17.47
CA PHE A 114 8.40 0.42 16.88
C PHE A 114 7.15 0.53 17.76
N LEU A 115 7.28 0.37 19.08
CA LEU A 115 6.16 0.50 20.01
C LEU A 115 5.60 1.92 20.04
N ILE A 116 6.47 2.94 20.00
CA ILE A 116 6.06 4.35 19.94
C ILE A 116 5.34 4.65 18.62
N ILE A 117 5.89 4.22 17.49
CA ILE A 117 5.27 4.38 16.17
C ILE A 117 3.89 3.71 16.13
N ALA A 118 3.78 2.48 16.63
CA ALA A 118 2.51 1.77 16.70
C ALA A 118 1.49 2.52 17.56
N PHE A 119 1.91 3.06 18.70
CA PHE A 119 1.07 3.87 19.57
C PHE A 119 0.59 5.17 18.90
N VAL A 120 1.48 5.87 18.20
CA VAL A 120 1.14 7.10 17.46
C VAL A 120 0.16 6.79 16.32
N ILE A 121 0.38 5.73 15.54
CA ILE A 121 -0.56 5.30 14.49
C ILE A 121 -1.93 5.01 15.09
N PHE A 122 -1.98 4.29 16.22
CA PHE A 122 -3.22 4.01 16.91
C PHE A 122 -3.96 5.29 17.34
N LEU A 123 -3.24 6.29 17.89
CA LEU A 123 -3.83 7.59 18.24
C LEU A 123 -4.39 8.32 17.02
N VAL A 124 -3.66 8.34 15.90
CA VAL A 124 -4.12 8.96 14.64
C VAL A 124 -5.37 8.26 14.11
N VAL A 125 -5.36 6.93 14.01
CA VAL A 125 -6.52 6.15 13.54
C VAL A 125 -7.71 6.33 14.47
N ARG A 126 -7.50 6.34 15.79
CA ARG A 126 -8.55 6.63 16.77
C ARG A 126 -9.13 8.02 16.60
N GLN A 127 -8.28 9.03 16.35
CA GLN A 127 -8.73 10.40 16.13
C GLN A 127 -9.49 10.53 14.81
N MET A 128 -9.03 9.87 13.75
CA MET A 128 -9.73 9.81 12.47
C MET A 128 -11.10 9.13 12.60
N ASN A 129 -11.19 7.99 13.29
CA ASN A 129 -12.46 7.31 13.53
C ASN A 129 -13.43 8.14 14.39
N ARG A 130 -12.91 9.04 15.24
CA ARG A 130 -13.72 9.96 16.04
C ARG A 130 -14.16 11.19 15.25
N ALA A 131 -13.31 11.72 14.38
CA ALA A 131 -13.59 12.89 13.55
C ALA A 131 -14.47 12.56 12.33
N PHE A 132 -14.29 11.37 11.78
CA PHE A 132 -15.07 10.79 10.71
C PHE A 132 -15.70 9.50 11.24
N PRO A 133 -16.80 9.59 12.03
CA PRO A 133 -17.55 8.40 12.36
C PRO A 133 -17.89 7.72 11.04
N LYS A 134 -17.54 6.43 10.92
CA LYS A 134 -17.93 5.64 9.76
C LYS A 134 -19.46 5.67 9.72
N GLU A 135 -20.04 6.39 8.76
CA GLU A 135 -21.36 6.03 8.27
C GLU A 135 -21.22 4.57 7.83
N GLU A 136 -21.89 3.69 8.56
CA GLU A 136 -21.96 2.29 8.20
C GLU A 136 -22.42 2.25 6.74
N ALA A 137 -21.55 1.81 5.84
CA ALA A 137 -21.96 1.53 4.47
C ALA A 137 -23.19 0.64 4.61
N ALA A 138 -24.33 1.16 4.14
CA ALA A 138 -25.63 0.60 4.45
C ALA A 138 -25.58 -0.93 4.27
N PRO A 139 -25.94 -1.71 5.30
CA PRO A 139 -25.64 -3.12 5.37
C PRO A 139 -26.35 -3.87 4.25
N ALA A 140 -25.63 -4.18 3.16
CA ALA A 140 -26.17 -4.88 2.00
C ALA A 140 -27.11 -6.03 2.41
N ARG A 141 -28.42 -5.78 2.34
CA ARG A 141 -29.44 -6.75 2.69
C ARG A 141 -29.33 -7.98 1.79
N THR A 142 -29.54 -9.16 2.37
CA THR A 142 -29.56 -10.40 1.59
C THR A 142 -30.91 -10.56 0.91
N CYS A 143 -30.88 -10.97 -0.36
CA CYS A 143 -32.09 -11.31 -1.08
C CYS A 143 -32.81 -12.49 -0.44
N GLN A 144 -34.12 -12.39 -0.18
CA GLN A 144 -34.90 -13.52 0.34
C GLN A 144 -35.00 -14.69 -0.67
N PHE A 145 -34.86 -14.41 -1.97
CA PHE A 145 -35.02 -15.41 -3.03
C PHE A 145 -33.70 -16.08 -3.42
N CYS A 146 -32.66 -15.29 -3.72
CA CYS A 146 -31.38 -15.81 -4.21
C CYS A 146 -30.25 -15.81 -3.18
N LYS A 147 -30.47 -15.24 -1.98
CA LYS A 147 -29.48 -15.14 -0.89
C LYS A 147 -28.18 -14.39 -1.24
N GLU A 148 -28.13 -13.73 -2.40
CA GLU A 148 -27.02 -12.85 -2.76
C GLU A 148 -27.16 -11.48 -2.08
N PRO A 149 -26.05 -10.76 -1.82
CA PRO A 149 -26.06 -9.43 -1.23
C PRO A 149 -26.58 -8.39 -2.23
N ILE A 150 -27.48 -7.51 -1.77
CA ILE A 150 -28.12 -6.47 -2.58
C ILE A 150 -28.03 -5.15 -1.82
N ALA A 151 -27.99 -4.03 -2.54
CA ALA A 151 -28.16 -2.70 -1.95
C ALA A 151 -29.50 -2.56 -1.19
N ASP A 152 -29.51 -1.74 -0.15
CA ASP A 152 -30.64 -1.61 0.76
C ASP A 152 -31.86 -0.93 0.14
N ASP A 153 -31.65 -0.08 -0.86
CA ASP A 153 -32.66 0.65 -1.61
C ASP A 153 -33.10 -0.06 -2.91
N ALA A 154 -32.58 -1.25 -3.19
CA ALA A 154 -32.88 -1.93 -4.45
C ALA A 154 -34.31 -2.47 -4.47
N THR A 155 -35.20 -1.89 -5.26
CA THR A 155 -36.59 -2.41 -5.46
C THR A 155 -36.63 -3.73 -6.22
N ARG A 156 -35.57 -4.06 -6.96
CA ARG A 156 -35.42 -5.31 -7.72
C ARG A 156 -34.03 -5.89 -7.54
N CYS A 157 -33.97 -7.21 -7.35
CA CYS A 157 -32.70 -7.91 -7.28
C CYS A 157 -31.99 -7.93 -8.65
N PRO A 158 -30.71 -7.52 -8.75
CA PRO A 158 -29.96 -7.57 -10.01
C PRO A 158 -29.58 -8.99 -10.44
N HIS A 159 -29.56 -9.95 -9.51
CA HIS A 159 -29.18 -11.34 -9.79
C HIS A 159 -30.36 -12.21 -10.23
N CYS A 160 -31.49 -12.13 -9.52
CA CYS A 160 -32.64 -12.99 -9.77
C CYS A 160 -33.86 -12.24 -10.30
N THR A 161 -33.79 -10.92 -10.52
CA THR A 161 -34.87 -10.05 -11.03
C THR A 161 -36.17 -10.05 -10.23
N ALA A 162 -36.18 -10.69 -9.05
CA ALA A 162 -37.32 -10.67 -8.14
C ALA A 162 -37.56 -9.25 -7.64
N VAL A 163 -38.83 -8.89 -7.52
CA VAL A 163 -39.26 -7.65 -6.87
C VAL A 163 -39.09 -7.87 -5.37
N LEU A 164 -38.32 -6.99 -4.72
CA LEU A 164 -38.14 -6.99 -3.28
C LEU A 164 -39.20 -6.07 -2.72
N ASP A 165 -40.38 -6.61 -2.43
CA ASP A 165 -41.41 -5.86 -1.73
C ASP A 165 -40.85 -5.47 -0.35
N GLU A 166 -40.92 -4.18 -0.03
CA GLU A 166 -40.39 -3.61 1.20
C GLU A 166 -41.13 -4.18 2.41
N THR A 167 -40.72 -5.36 2.88
CA THR A 167 -41.15 -5.88 4.17
C THR A 167 -40.39 -5.12 5.26
N LYS A 168 -40.98 -4.00 5.65
CA LYS A 168 -41.07 -3.37 6.98
C LYS A 168 -40.06 -3.78 8.04
#